data_AF-A0A937J754-F1
#
_entry.id   AF-A0A937J754-F1
#
_cell.length_a   1.000
_cell.length_b   1.000
_cell.length_c   1.000
_cell.angle_alpha   90.00
_cell.angle_beta   90.00
_cell.angle_gamma   90.00
#
_symmetry.space_group_name_H-M   'P 1'
#
loop_
_entity.id
_entity.type
_entity.pdbx_description
1 polymer ?
#
loop_
_entity_poly.entity_id
_entity_poly.type
_entity_poly.pdbx_seq_one_letter_code
_entity_poly.pdbx_strand_id
1 'polypeptide(L)'
;MKSMLHKVVEAILLLTIPLWSVSALPQDAESYYVENVETIIQSKCIGCHRSGGQAGGTSLRFTSSASSNHDVFDSYVNTPTPGSRANTVLTKIRGGAGHGGGVQVTEGSSEYQRFTQYMDLLSEVPEPTPSLPSAPLNVSAAAGNASATVSFSVPSDDGGATIISYAATSSPGSLSGSCTASPCLVEGLSNGTAYTFTVSATNEAGQGPDSDSSNAVTPNAPQEVLRLTLEEPLNSETHMGIGNLRGWAVASSGITKVEVLVDGVYVYDAPYGGQRGDVGGAFSEIDDSDKSGFSLAYNYSALSAG
;
A
#
# COMPACT_ATOMS: atom_id res chain seq x y z
N MET A 1 27.11 107.34 -18.50
CA MET A 1 27.70 106.15 -19.13
C MET A 1 26.59 105.16 -19.45
N LYS A 2 26.41 104.86 -20.76
CA LYS A 2 25.78 103.68 -21.42
C LYS A 2 24.52 103.05 -20.76
N SER A 3 23.34 103.10 -21.41
CA SER A 3 22.84 102.13 -22.43
C SER A 3 21.71 101.27 -21.81
N MET A 4 20.44 101.52 -22.09
CA MET A 4 19.60 100.87 -23.13
C MET A 4 19.35 99.35 -23.00
N LEU A 5 18.04 99.02 -23.09
CA LEU A 5 17.34 97.80 -23.55
C LEU A 5 16.87 96.71 -22.55
N HIS A 6 15.53 96.65 -22.41
CA HIS A 6 14.59 95.50 -22.39
C HIS A 6 15.12 94.07 -22.19
N LYS A 7 14.44 93.28 -21.32
CA LYS A 7 13.91 91.92 -21.63
C LYS A 7 13.08 91.33 -20.48
N VAL A 8 11.97 90.70 -20.88
CA VAL A 8 11.08 89.81 -20.12
C VAL A 8 11.90 88.63 -19.57
N VAL A 9 11.67 88.22 -18.32
CA VAL A 9 12.24 87.00 -17.74
C VAL A 9 11.09 86.06 -17.37
N GLU A 10 11.14 84.86 -17.94
CA GLU A 10 10.27 83.71 -17.70
C GLU A 10 10.33 83.24 -16.23
N ALA A 11 9.17 82.94 -15.66
CA ALA A 11 9.06 82.25 -14.38
C ALA A 11 9.09 80.74 -14.63
N ILE A 12 10.25 80.11 -14.41
CA ILE A 12 10.36 78.64 -14.30
C ILE A 12 9.82 78.26 -12.92
N LEU A 13 8.61 77.71 -12.90
CA LEU A 13 8.01 77.08 -11.72
C LEU A 13 8.66 75.70 -11.54
N LEU A 14 9.61 75.61 -10.62
CA LEU A 14 10.14 74.33 -10.10
C LEU A 14 9.03 73.60 -9.34
N LEU A 15 8.29 72.73 -10.05
CA LEU A 15 7.36 71.78 -9.43
C LEU A 15 8.20 70.63 -8.84
N THR A 16 8.44 70.68 -7.53
CA THR A 16 8.91 69.53 -6.77
C THR A 16 7.73 68.57 -6.58
N ILE A 17 7.60 67.60 -7.49
CA ILE A 17 6.64 66.51 -7.31
C ILE A 17 7.17 65.60 -6.19
N PRO A 18 6.38 65.25 -5.18
CA PRO A 18 6.82 64.31 -4.15
C PRO A 18 7.09 62.94 -4.80
N LEU A 19 8.16 62.27 -4.40
CA LEU A 19 8.38 60.86 -4.71
C LEU A 19 7.31 60.04 -3.97
N TRP A 20 6.14 59.85 -4.59
CA TRP A 20 5.22 58.82 -4.17
C TRP A 20 5.88 57.49 -4.51
N SER A 21 6.06 56.66 -3.48
CA SER A 21 6.47 55.27 -3.56
C SER A 21 5.68 54.56 -4.65
N VAL A 22 6.31 54.27 -5.78
CA VAL A 22 5.82 53.29 -6.73
C VAL A 22 5.93 51.96 -5.99
N SER A 23 4.82 51.50 -5.41
CA SER A 23 4.69 50.09 -5.06
C SER A 23 4.98 49.31 -6.34
N ALA A 24 6.09 48.58 -6.37
CA ALA A 24 6.45 47.72 -7.49
C ALA A 24 5.22 46.86 -7.81
N LEU A 25 4.83 46.81 -9.09
CA LEU A 25 3.84 45.83 -9.52
C LEU A 25 4.33 44.44 -9.05
N PRO A 26 3.44 43.57 -8.57
CA PRO A 26 3.84 42.21 -8.20
C PRO A 26 4.57 41.60 -9.40
N GLN A 27 5.79 41.11 -9.15
CA GLN A 27 6.59 40.43 -10.17
C GLN A 27 5.81 39.21 -10.67
N ASP A 28 5.67 39.06 -11.99
CA ASP A 28 5.02 37.89 -12.57
C ASP A 28 5.84 36.61 -12.32
N ALA A 29 5.19 35.46 -12.38
CA ALA A 29 5.79 34.18 -12.04
C ALA A 29 7.00 33.82 -12.93
N GLU A 30 6.96 34.15 -14.22
CA GLU A 30 8.07 33.90 -15.15
C GLU A 30 9.29 34.77 -14.79
N SER A 31 9.07 36.07 -14.58
CA SER A 31 10.13 36.98 -14.15
C SER A 31 10.77 36.55 -12.83
N TYR A 32 9.95 36.13 -11.85
CA TYR A 32 10.47 35.62 -10.57
C TYR A 32 11.27 34.32 -10.76
N TYR A 33 10.78 33.40 -11.60
CA TYR A 33 11.46 32.15 -11.91
C TYR A 33 12.86 32.38 -12.49
N VAL A 34 12.97 33.24 -13.50
CA VAL A 34 14.23 33.54 -14.19
C VAL A 34 15.26 34.09 -13.21
N GLU A 35 14.84 34.98 -12.30
CA GLU A 35 15.73 35.63 -11.34
C GLU A 35 16.13 34.70 -10.19
N ASN A 36 15.20 33.90 -9.67
CA ASN A 36 15.37 33.25 -8.37
C ASN A 36 15.46 31.72 -8.41
N VAL A 37 14.92 31.07 -9.44
CA VAL A 37 14.73 29.60 -9.46
C VAL A 37 15.53 28.91 -10.55
N GLU A 38 15.67 29.52 -11.73
CA GLU A 38 16.32 28.90 -12.89
C GLU A 38 17.75 28.40 -12.58
N THR A 39 18.54 29.16 -11.81
CA THR A 39 19.90 28.74 -11.44
C THR A 39 19.90 27.47 -10.57
N ILE A 40 18.86 27.25 -9.77
CA ILE A 40 18.70 26.03 -8.97
C ILE A 40 18.34 24.86 -9.90
N ILE A 41 17.44 25.09 -10.86
CA ILE A 41 17.05 24.07 -11.85
C ILE A 41 18.25 23.62 -12.70
N GLN A 42 19.05 24.57 -13.19
CA GLN A 42 20.24 24.27 -13.99
C GLN A 42 21.34 23.56 -13.19
N SER A 43 21.44 23.81 -11.89
CA SER A 43 22.50 23.19 -11.06
C SER A 43 22.10 21.85 -10.46
N LYS A 44 20.83 21.66 -10.10
CA LYS A 44 20.37 20.50 -9.32
C LYS A 44 19.47 19.55 -10.09
N CYS A 45 18.57 20.08 -10.92
CA CYS A 45 17.46 19.30 -11.47
C CYS A 45 17.71 18.83 -12.90
N ILE A 46 18.31 19.67 -13.76
CA ILE A 46 18.45 19.39 -15.20
C ILE A 46 19.30 18.14 -15.50
N GLY A 47 20.23 17.77 -14.61
CA GLY A 47 21.05 16.56 -14.77
C GLY A 47 20.20 15.30 -14.92
N CYS A 48 19.09 15.22 -14.19
CA CYS A 48 18.16 14.10 -14.22
C CYS A 48 16.94 14.37 -15.13
N HIS A 49 16.41 15.60 -15.10
CA HIS A 49 15.16 16.00 -15.75
C HIS A 49 15.35 16.49 -17.18
N ARG A 50 16.24 15.88 -17.96
CA ARG A 50 16.47 16.20 -19.37
C ARG A 50 16.18 15.02 -20.28
N SER A 51 16.14 15.24 -21.59
CA SER A 51 16.04 14.13 -22.55
C SER A 51 17.18 13.12 -22.35
N GLY A 52 16.83 11.85 -22.18
CA GLY A 52 17.78 10.77 -21.88
C GLY A 52 18.34 10.78 -20.45
N GLY A 53 17.90 11.70 -19.58
CA GLY A 53 18.19 11.68 -18.15
C GLY A 53 17.31 10.69 -17.40
N GLN A 54 17.68 10.38 -16.15
CA GLN A 54 16.97 9.42 -15.29
C GLN A 54 15.49 9.76 -15.07
N ALA A 55 15.16 11.06 -15.05
CA ALA A 55 13.80 11.57 -14.93
C ALA A 55 13.27 12.16 -16.26
N GLY A 56 13.90 11.79 -17.39
CA GLY A 56 13.54 12.34 -18.69
C GLY A 56 12.10 12.01 -19.12
N GLY A 57 11.53 10.90 -18.65
CA GLY A 57 10.14 10.53 -18.93
C GLY A 57 9.09 11.30 -18.13
N THR A 58 9.50 12.17 -17.20
CA THR A 58 8.56 12.95 -16.37
C THR A 58 8.03 14.17 -17.11
N SER A 59 6.90 14.71 -16.62
CA SER A 59 6.30 15.95 -17.14
C SER A 59 7.21 17.16 -16.93
N LEU A 60 8.02 17.16 -15.86
CA LEU A 60 8.99 18.21 -15.57
C LEU A 60 10.29 17.95 -16.35
N ARG A 61 10.31 18.27 -17.65
CA ARG A 61 11.49 18.16 -18.50
C ARG A 61 12.12 19.52 -18.75
N PHE A 62 13.34 19.70 -18.24
CA PHE A 62 14.09 20.95 -18.32
C PHE A 62 15.09 20.97 -19.49
N THR A 63 15.34 22.17 -19.98
CA THR A 63 16.29 22.55 -21.03
C THR A 63 17.15 23.71 -20.54
N SER A 64 18.00 24.27 -21.39
CA SER A 64 18.75 25.51 -21.07
C SER A 64 17.93 26.79 -21.24
N SER A 65 16.65 26.70 -21.60
CA SER A 65 15.75 27.85 -21.77
C SER A 65 14.93 28.06 -20.51
N ALA A 66 15.15 29.19 -19.84
CA ALA A 66 14.44 29.54 -18.62
C ALA A 66 12.92 29.65 -18.84
N SER A 67 12.49 30.31 -19.93
CA SER A 67 11.07 30.42 -20.27
C SER A 67 10.43 29.04 -20.53
N SER A 68 11.10 28.16 -21.28
CA SER A 68 10.60 26.80 -21.50
C SER A 68 10.52 25.99 -20.20
N ASN A 69 11.43 26.20 -19.25
CA ASN A 69 11.41 25.51 -17.96
C ASN A 69 10.28 26.05 -17.07
N HIS A 70 10.04 27.36 -17.12
CA HIS A 70 8.90 28.00 -16.48
C HIS A 70 7.58 27.43 -17.00
N ASP A 71 7.37 27.39 -18.33
CA ASP A 71 6.14 26.85 -18.95
C ASP A 71 5.86 25.39 -18.53
N VAL A 72 6.92 24.60 -18.36
CA VAL A 72 6.82 23.21 -17.91
C VAL A 72 6.37 23.13 -16.45
N PHE A 73 6.87 24.02 -15.58
CA PHE A 73 6.38 24.12 -14.21
C PHE A 73 4.94 24.61 -14.15
N ASP A 74 4.61 25.67 -14.88
CA ASP A 74 3.24 26.22 -14.96
C ASP A 74 2.25 25.15 -15.40
N SER A 75 2.52 24.47 -16.51
CA SER A 75 1.68 23.37 -16.99
C SER A 75 1.59 22.22 -15.98
N TYR A 76 2.69 21.84 -15.33
CA TYR A 76 2.67 20.78 -14.33
C TYR A 76 1.82 21.14 -13.12
N VAL A 77 1.96 22.36 -12.60
CA VAL A 77 1.27 22.87 -11.42
C VAL A 77 -0.21 23.10 -11.69
N ASN A 78 -0.54 23.70 -12.84
CA ASN A 78 -1.88 24.22 -13.11
C ASN A 78 -2.77 23.33 -13.99
N THR A 79 -2.29 22.18 -14.49
CA THR A 79 -3.07 21.29 -15.38
C THR A 79 -3.31 19.90 -14.79
N PRO A 80 -4.56 19.37 -14.77
CA PRO A 80 -5.79 19.99 -15.28
C PRO A 80 -6.45 20.99 -14.32
N THR A 81 -5.99 21.05 -13.08
CA THR A 81 -6.57 21.89 -12.02
C THR A 81 -5.54 22.95 -11.60
N PRO A 82 -5.87 24.25 -11.66
CA PRO A 82 -5.00 25.32 -11.20
C PRO A 82 -4.53 25.11 -9.76
N GLY A 83 -3.28 25.43 -9.47
CA GLY A 83 -2.64 25.25 -8.17
C GLY A 83 -2.22 23.80 -7.92
N SER A 84 -3.13 22.82 -8.08
CA SER A 84 -3.18 21.47 -7.47
C SER A 84 -1.90 20.66 -7.19
N ARG A 85 -0.76 21.00 -7.80
CA ARG A 85 0.50 20.27 -7.68
C ARG A 85 1.67 21.13 -7.19
N ALA A 86 1.44 22.36 -6.74
CA ALA A 86 2.47 23.22 -6.19
C ALA A 86 3.10 22.57 -4.93
N ASN A 87 2.27 22.03 -4.04
CA ASN A 87 2.74 21.28 -2.86
C ASN A 87 3.47 19.97 -3.23
N THR A 88 3.10 19.35 -4.35
CA THR A 88 3.80 18.17 -4.86
C THR A 88 5.23 18.55 -5.26
N VAL A 89 5.44 19.70 -5.92
CA VAL A 89 6.79 20.20 -6.25
C VAL A 89 7.61 20.40 -4.96
N LEU A 90 7.07 21.11 -3.97
CA LEU A 90 7.77 21.37 -2.69
C LEU A 90 8.10 20.11 -1.90
N THR A 91 7.24 19.08 -1.99
CA THR A 91 7.49 17.77 -1.38
C THR A 91 8.60 17.02 -2.11
N LYS A 92 8.58 17.01 -3.44
CA LYS A 92 9.55 16.28 -4.27
C LYS A 92 10.96 16.86 -4.13
N ILE A 93 11.13 18.18 -4.17
CA ILE A 93 12.48 18.80 -4.06
C ILE A 93 13.17 18.50 -2.72
N ARG A 94 12.40 18.21 -1.66
CA ARG A 94 12.89 17.77 -0.35
C ARG A 94 13.16 16.26 -0.27
N GLY A 95 13.12 15.54 -1.39
CA GLY A 95 13.30 14.09 -1.42
C GLY A 95 12.05 13.28 -1.00
N GLY A 96 10.91 13.95 -0.80
CA GLY A 96 9.64 13.32 -0.48
C GLY A 96 9.02 12.59 -1.67
N ALA A 97 8.04 11.72 -1.38
CA ALA A 97 7.21 10.98 -2.34
C ALA A 97 7.96 10.52 -3.61
N GLY A 98 8.79 9.48 -3.55
CA GLY A 98 9.36 8.86 -4.76
C GLY A 98 10.29 9.74 -5.60
N HIS A 99 10.83 10.84 -5.06
CA HIS A 99 11.90 11.59 -5.73
C HIS A 99 13.22 10.81 -5.58
N GLY A 100 13.48 9.88 -6.51
CA GLY A 100 14.65 8.98 -6.50
C GLY A 100 16.02 9.65 -6.56
N GLY A 101 16.09 10.97 -6.67
CA GLY A 101 17.32 11.78 -6.57
C GLY A 101 17.67 12.20 -5.13
N GLY A 102 16.86 11.87 -4.12
CA GLY A 102 17.07 12.33 -2.74
C GLY A 102 16.76 13.82 -2.56
N VAL A 103 17.22 14.41 -1.46
CA VAL A 103 16.98 15.83 -1.14
C VAL A 103 17.78 16.73 -2.09
N GLN A 104 17.10 17.54 -2.90
CA GLN A 104 17.74 18.53 -3.79
C GLN A 104 17.78 19.92 -3.16
N VAL A 105 16.71 20.26 -2.44
CA VAL A 105 16.54 21.54 -1.74
C VAL A 105 16.11 21.24 -0.31
N THR A 106 16.90 21.68 0.66
CA THR A 106 16.63 21.46 2.09
C THR A 106 15.55 22.41 2.59
N GLU A 107 14.59 21.89 3.35
CA GLU A 107 13.55 22.70 3.99
C GLU A 107 14.13 23.84 4.84
N GLY A 108 13.51 25.02 4.77
CA GLY A 108 13.96 26.22 5.49
C GLY A 108 15.20 26.92 4.90
N SER A 109 15.82 26.38 3.85
CA SER A 109 16.89 27.07 3.11
C SER A 109 16.36 28.26 2.29
N SER A 110 17.25 29.18 1.89
CA SER A 110 16.88 30.29 0.99
C SER A 110 16.41 29.80 -0.39
N GLU A 111 16.97 28.69 -0.89
CA GLU A 111 16.50 28.02 -2.10
C GLU A 111 15.06 27.51 -1.94
N TYR A 112 14.75 26.92 -0.78
CA TYR A 112 13.40 26.44 -0.47
C TYR A 112 12.38 27.59 -0.39
N GLN A 113 12.76 28.70 0.23
CA GLN A 113 11.92 29.89 0.30
C GLN A 113 11.61 30.46 -1.09
N ARG A 114 12.61 30.47 -1.99
CA ARG A 114 12.41 30.89 -3.39
C ARG A 114 11.47 29.94 -4.14
N PHE A 115 11.62 28.64 -3.96
CA PHE A 115 10.67 27.67 -4.54
C PHE A 115 9.25 27.85 -4.00
N THR A 116 9.11 28.08 -2.69
CA THR A 116 7.80 28.32 -2.06
C THR A 116 7.14 29.56 -2.65
N GLN A 117 7.86 30.68 -2.70
CA GLN A 117 7.35 31.93 -3.27
C GLN A 117 7.05 31.79 -4.78
N TYR A 118 7.87 31.03 -5.52
CA TYR A 118 7.58 30.74 -6.93
C TYR A 118 6.31 29.90 -7.11
N MET A 119 6.12 28.87 -6.27
CA MET A 119 4.90 28.05 -6.27
C MET A 119 3.66 28.89 -5.92
N ASP A 120 3.77 29.82 -4.97
CA ASP A 120 2.70 30.76 -4.64
C ASP A 120 2.35 31.68 -5.82
N LEU A 121 3.37 32.20 -6.53
CA LEU A 121 3.18 33.03 -7.72
C LEU A 121 2.56 32.27 -8.89
N LEU A 122 2.96 31.01 -9.10
CA LEU A 122 2.38 30.15 -10.14
C LEU A 122 0.92 29.80 -9.88
N SER A 123 0.52 29.71 -8.61
CA SER A 123 -0.78 29.15 -8.28
C SER A 123 -1.93 30.15 -8.41
N GLU A 124 -1.67 31.47 -8.48
CA GLU A 124 -2.60 32.65 -8.51
C GLU A 124 -3.76 32.67 -7.46
N VAL A 125 -4.13 31.51 -6.95
CA VAL A 125 -5.13 31.16 -5.95
C VAL A 125 -4.38 30.26 -4.95
N PRO A 126 -4.53 30.46 -3.63
CA PRO A 126 -3.99 29.52 -2.65
C PRO A 126 -4.45 28.10 -3.00
N GLU A 127 -3.50 27.15 -3.05
CA GLU A 127 -3.79 25.72 -3.21
C GLU A 127 -4.98 25.33 -2.30
N PRO A 128 -6.05 24.72 -2.85
CA PRO A 128 -7.14 24.28 -1.99
C PRO A 128 -6.55 23.33 -0.95
N THR A 129 -6.77 23.63 0.33
CA THR A 129 -6.39 22.73 1.41
C THR A 129 -6.98 21.35 1.11
N PRO A 130 -6.16 20.28 1.08
CA PRO A 130 -6.69 18.97 0.78
C PRO A 130 -7.87 18.64 1.68
N SER A 131 -8.88 18.04 1.09
CA SER A 131 -10.03 17.54 1.83
C SER A 131 -9.86 16.04 2.08
N LEU A 132 -10.73 15.48 2.91
CA LEU A 132 -10.72 14.04 3.13
C LEU A 132 -11.03 13.31 1.81
N PRO A 133 -10.40 12.15 1.55
CA PRO A 133 -10.77 11.32 0.41
C PRO A 133 -12.24 10.92 0.48
N SER A 134 -12.83 10.65 -0.68
CA SER A 134 -14.10 9.91 -0.74
C SER A 134 -13.90 8.44 -0.32
N ALA A 135 -15.01 7.72 -0.09
CA ALA A 135 -14.92 6.31 0.27
C ALA A 135 -14.41 5.44 -0.90
N PRO A 136 -13.62 4.39 -0.63
CA PRO A 136 -13.33 3.33 -1.60
C PRO A 136 -14.60 2.68 -2.18
N LEU A 137 -14.49 2.15 -3.39
CA LEU A 137 -15.62 1.61 -4.16
C LEU A 137 -15.48 0.09 -4.38
N ASN A 138 -16.57 -0.57 -4.80
CA ASN A 138 -16.58 -1.97 -5.23
C ASN A 138 -15.95 -2.94 -4.21
N VAL A 139 -16.26 -2.76 -2.93
CA VAL A 139 -15.67 -3.57 -1.86
C VAL A 139 -16.21 -4.99 -1.91
N SER A 140 -15.30 -5.97 -1.91
CA SER A 140 -15.60 -7.40 -1.90
C SER A 140 -14.63 -8.14 -0.99
N ALA A 141 -15.09 -9.25 -0.42
CA ALA A 141 -14.31 -10.05 0.51
C ALA A 141 -14.26 -11.51 0.08
N ALA A 142 -13.11 -12.16 0.33
CA ALA A 142 -12.92 -13.59 0.23
C ALA A 142 -12.45 -14.15 1.59
N ALA A 143 -13.13 -15.18 2.09
CA ALA A 143 -12.76 -15.84 3.35
C ALA A 143 -11.46 -16.64 3.22
N GLY A 144 -10.65 -16.60 4.27
CA GLY A 144 -9.55 -17.52 4.51
C GLY A 144 -9.71 -18.22 5.86
N ASN A 145 -8.64 -18.83 6.35
CA ASN A 145 -8.59 -19.38 7.71
C ASN A 145 -8.35 -18.26 8.71
N ALA A 146 -9.31 -18.05 9.61
CA ALA A 146 -9.27 -17.00 10.63
C ALA A 146 -8.95 -15.60 10.06
N SER A 147 -9.28 -15.38 8.80
CA SER A 147 -8.90 -14.18 8.03
C SER A 147 -9.84 -13.95 6.86
N ALA A 148 -9.77 -12.76 6.28
CA ALA A 148 -10.42 -12.42 5.02
C ALA A 148 -9.54 -11.46 4.20
N THR A 149 -9.50 -11.68 2.89
CA THR A 149 -8.87 -10.77 1.93
C THR A 149 -9.94 -9.84 1.36
N VAL A 150 -9.79 -8.53 1.59
CA VAL A 150 -10.74 -7.48 1.21
C VAL A 150 -10.20 -6.71 0.02
N SER A 151 -10.88 -6.81 -1.12
CA SER A 151 -10.53 -6.16 -2.38
C SER A 151 -11.46 -4.97 -2.65
N PHE A 152 -10.95 -3.91 -3.24
CA PHE A 152 -11.68 -2.67 -3.51
C PHE A 152 -11.08 -1.90 -4.69
N SER A 153 -11.84 -0.94 -5.21
CA SER A 153 -11.37 0.09 -6.12
C SER A 153 -11.04 1.37 -5.34
N VAL A 154 -10.08 2.14 -5.84
CA VAL A 154 -9.70 3.43 -5.22
C VAL A 154 -10.89 4.41 -5.18
N PRO A 155 -10.88 5.39 -4.26
CA PRO A 155 -11.88 6.46 -4.23
C PRO A 155 -11.99 7.19 -5.57
N SER A 156 -13.18 7.69 -5.92
CA SER A 156 -13.37 8.52 -7.12
C SER A 156 -12.73 9.90 -6.99
N ASP A 157 -12.58 10.37 -5.75
CA ASP A 157 -11.93 11.62 -5.37
C ASP A 157 -10.98 11.35 -4.21
N ASP A 158 -9.71 11.73 -4.38
CA ASP A 158 -8.65 11.61 -3.37
C ASP A 158 -8.56 12.83 -2.45
N GLY A 159 -9.46 13.81 -2.62
CA GLY A 159 -9.50 15.04 -1.84
C GLY A 159 -8.40 16.02 -2.21
N GLY A 160 -7.73 15.85 -3.36
CA GLY A 160 -6.65 16.70 -3.83
C GLY A 160 -5.28 16.33 -3.27
N ALA A 161 -5.14 15.19 -2.59
CA ALA A 161 -3.87 14.70 -2.09
C ALA A 161 -3.74 13.18 -2.24
N THR A 162 -2.50 12.71 -2.39
CA THR A 162 -2.21 11.27 -2.56
C THR A 162 -2.70 10.45 -1.38
N ILE A 163 -3.41 9.35 -1.65
CA ILE A 163 -3.79 8.35 -0.63
C ILE A 163 -2.54 7.66 -0.08
N ILE A 164 -2.37 7.70 1.24
CA ILE A 164 -1.21 7.13 1.95
C ILE A 164 -1.51 5.75 2.56
N SER A 165 -2.76 5.44 2.87
CA SER A 165 -3.17 4.14 3.41
C SER A 165 -4.67 3.88 3.26
N TYR A 166 -5.02 2.60 3.40
CA TYR A 166 -6.38 2.11 3.53
C TYR A 166 -6.52 1.29 4.83
N ALA A 167 -7.71 1.28 5.40
CA ALA A 167 -8.08 0.42 6.53
C ALA A 167 -9.37 -0.33 6.21
N ALA A 168 -9.32 -1.66 6.24
CA ALA A 168 -10.49 -2.54 6.10
C ALA A 168 -10.94 -3.01 7.49
N THR A 169 -12.19 -2.74 7.86
CA THR A 169 -12.73 -3.02 9.21
C THR A 169 -13.87 -4.04 9.13
N SER A 170 -13.85 -5.05 9.99
CA SER A 170 -14.87 -6.10 10.05
C SER A 170 -16.10 -5.69 10.86
N SER A 171 -17.26 -6.20 10.45
CA SER A 171 -18.46 -6.28 11.28
C SER A 171 -19.01 -7.70 11.23
N PRO A 172 -19.22 -8.37 12.36
CA PRO A 172 -18.99 -7.90 13.74
C PRO A 172 -17.49 -7.83 14.11
N GLY A 173 -17.19 -7.37 15.33
CA GLY A 173 -15.87 -7.51 15.95
C GLY A 173 -14.89 -6.35 15.75
N SER A 174 -15.11 -5.48 14.76
CA SER A 174 -14.26 -4.30 14.50
C SER A 174 -12.77 -4.63 14.38
N LEU A 175 -12.45 -5.82 13.85
CA LEU A 175 -11.08 -6.21 13.55
C LEU A 175 -10.65 -5.49 12.28
N SER A 176 -9.44 -4.94 12.27
CA SER A 176 -8.98 -4.08 11.18
C SER A 176 -7.67 -4.58 10.58
N GLY A 177 -7.55 -4.46 9.27
CA GLY A 177 -6.33 -4.67 8.50
C GLY A 177 -5.98 -3.43 7.67
N SER A 178 -4.70 -3.06 7.63
CA SER A 178 -4.24 -1.89 6.87
C SER A 178 -3.39 -2.30 5.67
N CYS A 179 -3.51 -1.57 4.57
CA CYS A 179 -2.74 -1.78 3.35
C CYS A 179 -2.47 -0.45 2.63
N THR A 180 -1.46 -0.41 1.75
CA THR A 180 -1.17 0.78 0.91
C THR A 180 -1.87 0.71 -0.45
N ALA A 181 -2.38 -0.46 -0.83
CA ALA A 181 -3.17 -0.71 -2.04
C ALA A 181 -4.05 -1.95 -1.83
N SER A 182 -5.10 -2.09 -2.64
CA SER A 182 -5.95 -3.29 -2.63
C SER A 182 -5.17 -4.54 -3.09
N PRO A 183 -5.36 -5.72 -2.45
CA PRO A 183 -6.28 -5.96 -1.34
C PRO A 183 -5.67 -5.74 0.06
N CYS A 184 -6.52 -5.51 1.05
CA CYS A 184 -6.18 -5.54 2.48
C CYS A 184 -6.43 -6.94 3.06
N LEU A 185 -5.57 -7.40 3.97
CA LEU A 185 -5.77 -8.64 4.74
C LEU A 185 -6.27 -8.28 6.14
N VAL A 186 -7.40 -8.88 6.56
CA VAL A 186 -7.91 -8.78 7.94
C VAL A 186 -7.76 -10.15 8.61
N GLU A 187 -7.01 -10.20 9.70
CA GLU A 187 -6.71 -11.44 10.45
C GLU A 187 -7.42 -11.46 11.82
N GLY A 188 -7.32 -12.58 12.52
CA GLY A 188 -7.91 -12.77 13.86
C GLY A 188 -9.42 -12.99 13.85
N LEU A 189 -10.01 -13.25 12.68
CA LEU A 189 -11.42 -13.55 12.55
C LEU A 189 -11.73 -14.92 13.15
N SER A 190 -12.92 -15.08 13.73
CA SER A 190 -13.38 -16.39 14.20
C SER A 190 -13.97 -17.22 13.06
N ASN A 191 -13.45 -18.42 12.85
CA ASN A 191 -14.02 -19.37 11.89
C ASN A 191 -15.46 -19.74 12.24
N GLY A 192 -16.30 -19.91 11.21
CA GLY A 192 -17.74 -20.18 11.35
C GLY A 192 -18.60 -18.95 11.66
N THR A 193 -17.99 -17.77 11.87
CA THR A 193 -18.72 -16.51 12.04
C THR A 193 -18.77 -15.75 10.71
N ALA A 194 -19.95 -15.27 10.31
CA ALA A 194 -20.09 -14.44 9.12
C ALA A 194 -19.65 -12.99 9.40
N TYR A 195 -18.89 -12.41 8.48
CA TYR A 195 -18.41 -11.02 8.53
C TYR A 195 -18.71 -10.28 7.22
N THR A 196 -18.94 -8.98 7.33
CA THR A 196 -18.85 -7.99 6.25
C THR A 196 -17.74 -6.99 6.56
N PHE A 197 -17.28 -6.27 5.55
CA PHE A 197 -16.17 -5.33 5.70
C PHE A 197 -16.48 -3.98 5.06
N THR A 198 -16.06 -2.90 5.71
CA THR A 198 -15.97 -1.56 5.12
C THR A 198 -14.50 -1.19 4.94
N VAL A 199 -14.20 -0.31 3.99
CA VAL A 199 -12.84 0.22 3.78
C VAL A 199 -12.90 1.74 3.79
N SER A 200 -11.92 2.38 4.43
CA SER A 200 -11.69 3.83 4.34
C SER A 200 -10.30 4.13 3.78
N ALA A 201 -10.16 5.26 3.11
CA ALA A 201 -8.91 5.77 2.56
C ALA A 201 -8.39 6.96 3.39
N THR A 202 -7.09 7.12 3.49
CA THR A 202 -6.44 8.22 4.24
C THR A 202 -5.48 8.98 3.33
N ASN A 203 -5.54 10.31 3.33
CA ASN A 203 -4.53 11.20 2.76
C ASN A 203 -3.95 12.12 3.87
N GLU A 204 -3.22 13.19 3.50
CA GLU A 204 -2.67 14.12 4.49
C GLU A 204 -3.72 14.97 5.25
N ALA A 205 -4.92 15.15 4.69
CA ALA A 205 -6.04 15.79 5.40
C ALA A 205 -6.67 14.86 6.44
N GLY A 206 -6.51 13.55 6.29
CA GLY A 206 -6.98 12.53 7.23
C GLY A 206 -7.75 11.40 6.57
N GLN A 207 -8.49 10.66 7.39
CA GLN A 207 -9.28 9.50 7.00
C GLN A 207 -10.64 9.94 6.44
N GLY A 208 -10.97 9.48 5.25
CA GLY A 208 -12.28 9.64 4.61
C GLY A 208 -13.37 8.74 5.24
N PRO A 209 -14.61 8.83 4.75
CA PRO A 209 -15.69 7.97 5.20
C PRO A 209 -15.44 6.50 4.81
N ASP A 210 -16.10 5.61 5.54
CA ASP A 210 -16.17 4.19 5.21
C ASP A 210 -16.97 3.96 3.92
N SER A 211 -16.58 2.94 3.16
CA SER A 211 -17.30 2.42 2.00
C SER A 211 -18.64 1.79 2.37
N ASP A 212 -19.43 1.46 1.35
CA ASP A 212 -20.48 0.45 1.48
C ASP A 212 -19.88 -0.88 1.98
N SER A 213 -20.70 -1.68 2.66
CA SER A 213 -20.29 -3.00 3.15
C SER A 213 -20.07 -3.99 2.00
N SER A 214 -19.06 -4.83 2.14
CA SER A 214 -18.77 -5.95 1.24
C SER A 214 -19.89 -7.00 1.22
N ASN A 215 -19.77 -7.98 0.32
CA ASN A 215 -20.45 -9.27 0.50
C ASN A 215 -20.08 -9.92 1.84
N ALA A 216 -21.01 -10.69 2.41
CA ALA A 216 -20.74 -11.48 3.61
C ALA A 216 -19.83 -12.67 3.27
N VAL A 217 -18.87 -12.96 4.14
CA VAL A 217 -18.02 -14.15 4.08
C VAL A 217 -17.91 -14.80 5.45
N THR A 218 -17.75 -16.12 5.47
CA THR A 218 -17.58 -16.90 6.69
C THR A 218 -16.20 -17.56 6.63
N PRO A 219 -15.19 -17.04 7.35
CA PRO A 219 -13.91 -17.71 7.52
C PRO A 219 -14.10 -19.15 7.98
N ASN A 220 -13.30 -20.06 7.47
CA ASN A 220 -13.35 -21.46 7.84
C ASN A 220 -11.94 -22.00 8.07
N ALA A 221 -11.83 -22.91 9.03
CA ALA A 221 -10.62 -23.69 9.16
C ALA A 221 -10.46 -24.53 7.89
N PRO A 222 -9.23 -24.81 7.45
CA PRO A 222 -8.98 -25.90 6.52
C PRO A 222 -9.68 -27.15 7.08
N GLN A 223 -10.29 -27.92 6.18
CA GLN A 223 -10.92 -29.16 6.61
C GLN A 223 -9.82 -30.11 7.10
N GLU A 224 -9.78 -30.35 8.42
CA GLU A 224 -8.88 -31.35 8.97
C GLU A 224 -9.28 -32.72 8.42
N VAL A 225 -8.38 -33.32 7.65
CA VAL A 225 -8.52 -34.70 7.19
C VAL A 225 -7.84 -35.57 8.22
N LEU A 226 -8.57 -36.51 8.81
CA LEU A 226 -8.02 -37.67 9.50
C LEU A 226 -8.66 -38.91 8.86
N ARG A 227 -7.82 -39.81 8.36
CA ARG A 227 -8.25 -41.11 7.85
C ARG A 227 -7.34 -42.17 8.45
N LEU A 228 -7.94 -43.24 8.92
CA LEU A 228 -7.27 -44.38 9.50
C LEU A 228 -7.98 -45.62 8.98
N THR A 229 -7.21 -46.59 8.52
CA THR A 229 -7.71 -47.91 8.18
C THR A 229 -6.84 -48.96 8.86
N LEU A 230 -7.48 -49.89 9.54
CA LEU A 230 -6.87 -51.13 9.98
C LEU A 230 -7.09 -52.17 8.89
N GLU A 231 -6.02 -52.71 8.35
CA GLU A 231 -6.06 -53.70 7.27
C GLU A 231 -5.92 -55.12 7.82
N GLU A 232 -5.10 -55.29 8.86
CA GLU A 232 -4.98 -56.53 9.61
C GLU A 232 -4.97 -56.23 11.12
N PRO A 233 -5.67 -57.04 11.94
CA PRO A 233 -6.41 -58.24 11.58
C PRO A 233 -7.69 -57.97 10.78
N LEU A 234 -8.07 -58.89 9.89
CA LEU A 234 -9.34 -58.79 9.15
C LEU A 234 -10.52 -59.07 10.08
N ASN A 235 -11.58 -58.29 9.91
CA ASN A 235 -12.80 -58.44 10.69
C ASN A 235 -13.45 -59.82 10.44
N SER A 236 -13.99 -60.43 11.50
CA SER A 236 -14.68 -61.73 11.47
C SER A 236 -13.80 -62.94 11.13
N GLU A 237 -12.47 -62.81 11.17
CA GLU A 237 -11.54 -63.94 11.09
C GLU A 237 -11.03 -64.34 12.47
N THR A 238 -10.74 -65.63 12.66
CA THR A 238 -10.07 -66.12 13.86
C THR A 238 -8.56 -65.90 13.73
N HIS A 239 -8.00 -65.06 14.61
CA HIS A 239 -6.55 -64.83 14.70
C HIS A 239 -5.98 -65.54 15.93
N MET A 240 -4.91 -66.32 15.75
CA MET A 240 -4.23 -67.06 16.81
C MET A 240 -2.72 -66.85 16.74
N GLY A 241 -2.03 -67.03 17.87
CA GLY A 241 -0.57 -66.95 17.91
C GLY A 241 -0.06 -65.52 17.70
N ILE A 242 1.09 -65.40 17.03
CA ILE A 242 1.66 -64.11 16.64
C ILE A 242 1.28 -63.87 15.18
N GLY A 243 0.61 -62.76 14.90
CA GLY A 243 0.24 -62.34 13.56
C GLY A 243 0.54 -60.86 13.31
N ASN A 244 0.20 -60.36 12.13
CA ASN A 244 0.43 -58.97 11.80
C ASN A 244 -0.72 -58.09 12.29
N LEU A 245 -0.39 -56.90 12.78
CA LEU A 245 -1.31 -55.79 12.97
C LEU A 245 -0.79 -54.67 12.09
N ARG A 246 -1.57 -54.23 11.10
CA ARG A 246 -1.15 -53.17 10.19
C ARG A 246 -2.30 -52.39 9.60
N GLY A 247 -1.94 -51.24 9.05
CA GLY A 247 -2.84 -50.40 8.29
C GLY A 247 -2.13 -49.13 7.85
N TRP A 248 -2.92 -48.08 7.67
CA TRP A 248 -2.41 -46.76 7.34
C TRP A 248 -3.23 -45.67 8.02
N ALA A 249 -2.59 -44.55 8.31
CA ALA A 249 -3.22 -43.35 8.82
C ALA A 249 -2.67 -42.12 8.09
N VAL A 250 -3.52 -41.14 7.79
CA VAL A 250 -3.10 -39.83 7.27
C VAL A 250 -3.83 -38.74 8.03
N ALA A 251 -3.14 -37.64 8.30
CA ALA A 251 -3.74 -36.44 8.86
C ALA A 251 -3.14 -35.17 8.25
N SER A 252 -3.98 -34.18 7.96
CA SER A 252 -3.52 -32.85 7.50
C SER A 252 -2.61 -32.14 8.51
N SER A 253 -2.75 -32.44 9.80
CA SER A 253 -1.87 -31.96 10.87
C SER A 253 -0.61 -32.82 11.07
N GLY A 254 -0.45 -33.90 10.30
CA GLY A 254 0.53 -34.95 10.56
C GLY A 254 0.10 -35.94 11.65
N ILE A 255 0.70 -37.12 11.64
CA ILE A 255 0.49 -38.20 12.63
C ILE A 255 1.75 -38.32 13.50
N THR A 256 1.60 -38.14 14.80
CA THR A 256 2.71 -38.29 15.76
C THR A 256 2.82 -39.71 16.33
N LYS A 257 1.68 -40.41 16.47
CA LYS A 257 1.61 -41.81 16.91
C LYS A 257 0.33 -42.49 16.45
N VAL A 258 0.35 -43.82 16.41
CA VAL A 258 -0.82 -44.68 16.22
C VAL A 258 -0.96 -45.54 17.48
N GLU A 259 -1.98 -45.27 18.29
CA GLU A 259 -2.23 -46.03 19.53
C GLU A 259 -3.04 -47.29 19.24
N VAL A 260 -2.57 -48.44 19.73
CA VAL A 260 -3.33 -49.68 19.71
C VAL A 260 -4.05 -49.84 21.03
N LEU A 261 -5.39 -49.89 20.96
CA LEU A 261 -6.28 -50.12 22.09
C LEU A 261 -6.94 -51.49 21.93
N VAL A 262 -7.01 -52.25 23.01
CA VAL A 262 -7.75 -53.52 23.11
C VAL A 262 -8.85 -53.32 24.13
N ASP A 263 -10.09 -53.56 23.74
CA ASP A 263 -11.28 -53.33 24.59
C ASP A 263 -11.32 -51.91 25.20
N GLY A 264 -10.84 -50.92 24.45
CA GLY A 264 -10.75 -49.52 24.88
C GLY A 264 -9.58 -49.20 25.82
N VAL A 265 -8.72 -50.17 26.13
CA VAL A 265 -7.53 -49.99 26.97
C VAL A 265 -6.29 -49.88 26.09
N TYR A 266 -5.51 -48.81 26.28
CA TYR A 266 -4.22 -48.63 25.63
C TYR A 266 -3.27 -49.80 25.92
N VAL A 267 -2.63 -50.33 24.88
CA VAL A 267 -1.64 -51.41 24.99
C VAL A 267 -0.24 -50.91 24.61
N TYR A 268 -0.07 -50.33 23.43
CA TYR A 268 1.19 -49.75 22.95
C TYR A 268 1.00 -48.84 21.72
N ASP A 269 2.05 -48.12 21.33
CA ASP A 269 2.14 -47.36 20.08
C ASP A 269 2.65 -48.24 18.92
N ALA A 270 1.94 -48.28 17.81
CA ALA A 270 2.39 -48.95 16.59
C ALA A 270 3.47 -48.10 15.87
N PRO A 271 4.56 -48.72 15.36
CA PRO A 271 5.52 -48.02 14.51
C PRO A 271 4.82 -47.43 13.29
N TYR A 272 5.02 -46.13 13.06
CA TYR A 272 4.42 -45.36 11.97
C TYR A 272 5.51 -44.78 11.06
N GLY A 273 5.19 -44.51 9.79
CA GLY A 273 6.15 -44.01 8.79
C GLY A 273 6.46 -45.00 7.66
N GLY A 274 5.76 -46.14 7.59
CA GLY A 274 5.94 -47.15 6.56
C GLY A 274 5.47 -46.67 5.18
N GLN A 275 6.18 -47.05 4.12
CA GLN A 275 5.86 -46.59 2.77
C GLN A 275 4.54 -47.17 2.24
N ARG A 276 3.69 -46.30 1.70
CA ARG A 276 2.35 -46.58 1.16
C ARG A 276 2.08 -45.70 -0.06
N GLY A 277 2.63 -46.09 -1.21
CA GLY A 277 2.45 -45.34 -2.46
C GLY A 277 1.00 -45.30 -2.95
N ASP A 278 0.19 -46.32 -2.61
CA ASP A 278 -1.24 -46.36 -2.87
C ASP A 278 -2.01 -45.29 -2.07
N VAL A 279 -1.67 -45.11 -0.80
CA VAL A 279 -2.25 -44.07 0.05
C VAL A 279 -1.73 -42.69 -0.36
N GLY A 280 -0.43 -42.58 -0.65
CA GLY A 280 0.16 -41.33 -1.15
C GLY A 280 -0.47 -40.83 -2.45
N GLY A 281 -0.84 -41.75 -3.35
CA GLY A 281 -1.59 -41.40 -4.56
C GLY A 281 -3.04 -40.98 -4.29
N ALA A 282 -3.70 -41.59 -3.29
CA ALA A 282 -5.09 -41.28 -2.94
C ALA A 282 -5.26 -39.99 -2.12
N PHE A 283 -4.24 -39.59 -1.37
CA PHE A 283 -4.22 -38.40 -0.49
C PHE A 283 -3.02 -37.49 -0.81
N SER A 284 -2.81 -37.20 -2.10
CA SER A 284 -1.68 -36.40 -2.59
C SER A 284 -1.63 -34.96 -2.03
N GLU A 285 -2.75 -34.48 -1.49
CA GLU A 285 -2.89 -33.17 -0.83
C GLU A 285 -2.39 -33.15 0.61
N ILE A 286 -2.10 -34.31 1.20
CA ILE A 286 -1.59 -34.44 2.58
C ILE A 286 -0.09 -34.74 2.53
N ASP A 287 0.68 -33.92 3.24
CA ASP A 287 2.12 -34.10 3.38
C ASP A 287 2.46 -35.48 3.98
N ASP A 288 3.50 -36.12 3.45
CA ASP A 288 3.99 -37.45 3.86
C ASP A 288 2.92 -38.57 3.82
N SER A 289 1.84 -38.41 3.05
CA SER A 289 0.81 -39.45 2.88
C SER A 289 1.35 -40.75 2.27
N ASP A 290 2.50 -40.71 1.59
CA ASP A 290 3.24 -41.86 1.09
C ASP A 290 4.04 -42.61 2.17
N LYS A 291 4.13 -42.07 3.39
CA LYS A 291 4.73 -42.70 4.59
C LYS A 291 3.69 -42.95 5.68
N SER A 292 2.47 -43.27 5.27
CA SER A 292 1.30 -43.40 6.15
C SER A 292 1.14 -44.77 6.81
N GLY A 293 1.99 -45.74 6.49
CA GLY A 293 1.85 -47.11 6.98
C GLY A 293 2.24 -47.27 8.45
N PHE A 294 1.47 -48.09 9.17
CA PHE A 294 1.88 -48.66 10.45
C PHE A 294 1.81 -50.18 10.39
N SER A 295 2.75 -50.86 11.05
CA SER A 295 2.76 -52.33 11.13
C SER A 295 3.59 -52.83 12.29
N LEU A 296 3.13 -53.91 12.93
CA LEU A 296 3.91 -54.68 13.88
C LEU A 296 3.45 -56.15 13.97
N ALA A 297 4.27 -56.98 14.60
CA ALA A 297 3.85 -58.31 15.04
C ALA A 297 3.10 -58.22 16.37
N TYR A 298 1.91 -58.81 16.43
CA TYR A 298 1.04 -58.81 17.61
C TYR A 298 0.71 -60.23 18.06
N ASN A 299 0.79 -60.47 19.37
CA ASN A 299 0.48 -61.77 19.98
C ASN A 299 -1.01 -61.87 20.31
N TYR A 300 -1.80 -62.33 19.35
CA TYR A 300 -3.24 -62.57 19.51
C TYR A 300 -3.56 -63.60 20.59
N SER A 301 -2.67 -64.55 20.87
CA SER A 301 -2.85 -65.51 21.97
C SER A 301 -2.82 -64.87 23.37
N ALA A 302 -2.38 -63.61 23.49
CA ALA A 302 -2.43 -62.87 24.75
C ALA A 302 -3.80 -62.22 25.02
N LEU A 303 -4.70 -62.22 24.04
CA LEU A 303 -6.07 -61.74 24.19
C LEU A 303 -6.96 -62.81 24.82
N SER A 304 -7.97 -62.37 25.58
CA SER A 304 -9.08 -63.26 25.94
C SER A 304 -9.83 -63.69 24.69
N ALA A 305 -10.31 -64.93 24.66
CA ALA A 305 -11.22 -65.38 23.61
C ALA A 305 -12.46 -64.48 23.59
N GLY A 306 -12.74 -63.89 22.42
CA GLY A 306 -13.95 -63.11 22.14
C GLY A 306 -15.10 -63.96 21.63
#